data_AF-A0AA45KEY5-F1
#
_entry.id   AF-A0AA45KEY5-F1
#
_cell.length_a   1.000
_cell.length_b   1.000
_cell.length_c   1.000
_cell.angle_alpha   90.00
_cell.angle_beta   90.00
_cell.angle_gamma   90.00
#
_symmetry.space_group_name_H-M   'P 1'
#
loop_
_entity.id
_entity.type
_entity.pdbx_description
1 polymer ?
#
loop_
_entity_poly.entity_id
_entity_poly.type
_entity_poly.pdbx_seq_one_letter_code
_entity_poly.pdbx_strand_id
1 'polypeptide(L)'
;MKKKSLVLGILVSLVMILSIGVDADEIGSSINLDGQNIILEAPIKAGKDEAETTETPSEPLLSGKISQSSSRALTPIGSVAMYRIYNARSGEHFYTSSSYERDSLRKIGWNYEGVGWQAPTTGTPVYRLYNPNSGEHFYTVSSYERDNLKRIKWRYEGIGWYSYAGVRKIPVYRMHNPNSGWHHYTLSSYERDSLRQVGWHYEGISWSAVGQGQPSYEDYRLLGVNNYNQYVLGAPSGCEGASLLQALQYKGKLINWGLIQFLKTIPKSPDGNPNNGFVGSPFIESSSVYSAIYPAPLTAWAKKYGNVQNISGSSVSSLVNQIKIGNPVITWVTINFQPVRWGAWPFGAAVNNNHAVTLDGYNKSSNQVHVSDPISGSYWLSKTIFETIYNTRKYAVVVK
;
A
#
# COMPACT_ATOMS: atom_id res chain seq x y z
N MET A 1 -0.11 59.63 -45.61
CA MET A 1 -0.39 58.59 -44.59
C MET A 1 0.34 57.31 -44.98
N LYS A 2 1.46 56.98 -44.32
CA LYS A 2 2.22 55.73 -44.52
C LYS A 2 2.08 54.87 -43.26
N LYS A 3 1.62 53.63 -43.42
CA LYS A 3 1.58 52.60 -42.36
C LYS A 3 3.01 52.20 -41.98
N LYS A 4 3.32 52.15 -40.68
CA LYS A 4 4.45 51.40 -40.14
C LYS A 4 3.91 50.36 -39.16
N SER A 5 4.20 49.10 -39.47
CA SER A 5 4.12 47.96 -38.58
C SER A 5 5.27 48.04 -37.58
N LEU A 6 5.03 47.78 -36.30
CA LEU A 6 6.07 47.52 -35.32
C LEU A 6 5.72 46.22 -34.58
N VAL A 7 6.63 45.25 -34.72
CA VAL A 7 6.59 43.91 -34.16
C VAL A 7 6.78 43.99 -32.65
N LEU A 8 5.88 43.37 -31.89
CA LEU A 8 5.96 43.23 -30.44
C LEU A 8 6.92 42.08 -30.12
N GLY A 9 8.15 42.44 -29.72
CA GLY A 9 9.13 41.50 -29.19
C GLY A 9 8.77 41.07 -27.76
N ILE A 10 8.68 39.76 -27.56
CA ILE A 10 8.44 39.13 -26.26
C ILE A 10 9.68 39.37 -25.36
N LEU A 11 9.49 40.15 -24.30
CA LEU A 11 10.46 40.27 -23.22
C LEU A 11 10.27 39.06 -22.29
N VAL A 12 11.10 38.02 -22.45
CA VAL A 12 11.23 36.95 -21.44
C VAL A 12 12.03 37.52 -20.28
N SER A 13 11.42 37.51 -19.10
CA SER A 13 11.99 37.97 -17.84
C SER A 13 13.30 37.26 -17.50
N LEU A 14 14.42 37.91 -17.81
CA LEU A 14 15.77 37.56 -17.38
C LEU A 14 16.06 38.23 -16.02
N VAL A 15 15.32 37.88 -14.97
CA VAL A 15 15.60 38.36 -13.60
C VAL A 15 15.27 37.27 -12.59
N MET A 16 16.14 36.25 -12.46
CA MET A 16 16.34 35.46 -11.22
C MET A 16 17.44 34.37 -11.32
N ILE A 17 18.48 34.53 -12.14
CA ILE A 17 19.51 33.48 -12.31
C ILE A 17 20.71 33.64 -11.35
N LEU A 18 20.84 34.76 -10.64
CA LEU A 18 22.08 35.10 -9.91
C LEU A 18 22.21 34.60 -8.47
N SER A 19 21.28 33.79 -7.94
CA SER A 19 21.33 33.35 -6.52
C SER A 19 21.50 31.85 -6.30
N ILE A 20 21.65 31.07 -7.36
CA ILE A 20 21.88 29.63 -7.29
C ILE A 20 23.17 29.42 -8.07
N GLY A 21 24.27 29.06 -7.40
CA GLY A 21 25.62 28.94 -8.01
C GLY A 21 25.75 27.76 -8.98
N VAL A 22 24.83 27.63 -9.92
CA VAL A 22 24.83 26.64 -11.00
C VAL A 22 25.35 27.34 -12.24
N ASP A 23 26.35 26.75 -12.90
CA ASP A 23 26.80 27.24 -14.20
C ASP A 23 25.62 27.20 -15.18
N ALA A 24 25.33 28.35 -15.81
CA ALA A 24 24.21 28.50 -16.75
C ALA A 24 24.27 27.51 -17.94
N ASP A 25 25.42 26.88 -18.15
CA ASP A 25 25.70 25.90 -19.20
C ASP A 25 25.04 24.52 -18.96
N GLU A 26 24.58 24.20 -17.74
CA GLU A 26 23.92 22.91 -17.44
C GLU A 26 22.40 22.92 -17.68
N ILE A 27 21.74 24.08 -17.67
CA ILE A 27 20.29 24.17 -17.89
C ILE A 27 19.98 23.99 -19.38
N GLY A 28 19.05 23.08 -19.71
CA GLY A 28 18.76 22.71 -21.09
C GLY A 28 19.79 21.74 -21.70
N SER A 29 20.84 21.38 -20.96
CA SER A 29 21.73 20.29 -21.34
C SER A 29 20.99 18.95 -21.28
N SER A 30 21.41 18.02 -22.14
CA SER A 30 20.81 16.70 -22.21
C SER A 30 21.74 15.66 -21.61
N ILE A 31 21.25 14.90 -20.62
CA ILE A 31 21.99 13.79 -20.02
C ILE A 31 21.39 12.45 -20.46
N ASN A 32 22.24 11.44 -20.62
CA ASN A 32 21.78 10.07 -20.80
C ASN A 32 21.62 9.41 -19.44
N LEU A 33 20.38 9.19 -19.01
CA LEU A 33 20.10 8.34 -17.83
C LEU A 33 19.36 7.10 -18.33
N ASP A 34 19.93 5.93 -18.05
CA ASP A 34 19.36 4.62 -18.40
C ASP A 34 18.93 4.48 -19.88
N GLY A 35 19.70 5.09 -20.79
CA GLY A 35 19.45 5.03 -22.24
C GLY A 35 18.43 6.05 -22.74
N GLN A 36 17.91 6.92 -21.88
CA GLN A 36 17.01 8.02 -22.25
C GLN A 36 17.75 9.34 -22.23
N ASN A 37 17.52 10.16 -23.27
CA ASN A 37 18.03 11.51 -23.31
C ASN A 37 17.07 12.44 -22.55
N ILE A 38 17.53 12.98 -21.43
CA ILE A 38 16.74 13.81 -20.52
C ILE A 38 17.27 15.23 -20.55
N ILE A 39 16.36 16.19 -20.74
CA ILE A 39 16.67 17.62 -20.69
C ILE A 39 16.55 18.09 -19.24
N LEU A 40 17.58 18.78 -18.75
CA LEU A 40 17.58 19.33 -17.41
C LEU A 40 16.84 20.68 -17.35
N GLU A 41 15.89 20.77 -16.43
CA GLU A 41 15.19 21.99 -16.04
C GLU A 41 16.02 22.79 -15.01
N ALA A 42 15.56 24.00 -14.69
CA ALA A 42 16.09 24.76 -13.56
C ALA A 42 15.89 23.99 -12.24
N PRO A 43 16.82 24.10 -11.28
CA PRO A 43 16.73 23.43 -9.97
C PRO A 43 15.67 24.10 -9.09
N ILE A 44 14.43 23.64 -9.23
CA ILE A 44 13.29 24.14 -8.45
C ILE A 44 12.69 22.97 -7.69
N LYS A 45 12.85 22.97 -6.36
CA LYS A 45 12.24 21.96 -5.49
C LYS A 45 10.74 22.21 -5.45
N ALA A 46 9.96 21.27 -5.99
CA ALA A 46 8.52 21.28 -5.81
C ALA A 46 8.15 20.88 -4.37
N GLY A 47 7.03 21.40 -3.90
CA GLY A 47 6.54 21.22 -2.53
C GLY A 47 5.03 21.36 -2.47
N LYS A 48 4.55 22.18 -1.53
CA LYS A 48 3.12 22.29 -1.23
C LYS A 48 2.27 22.73 -2.41
N ASP A 49 2.75 23.69 -3.21
CA ASP A 49 1.99 24.19 -4.37
C ASP A 49 1.67 23.07 -5.38
N GLU A 50 2.61 22.17 -5.69
CA GLU A 50 2.35 21.03 -6.57
C GLU A 50 1.42 20.01 -5.91
N ALA A 51 1.58 19.79 -4.60
CA ALA A 51 0.72 18.89 -3.84
C ALA A 51 -0.76 19.34 -3.85
N GLU A 52 -1.01 20.65 -3.81
CA GLU A 52 -2.36 21.23 -3.80
C GLU A 52 -2.96 21.40 -5.20
N THR A 53 -2.13 21.56 -6.23
CA THR A 53 -2.59 21.81 -7.61
C THR A 53 -2.68 20.55 -8.47
N THR A 54 -2.20 19.41 -7.97
CA THR A 54 -2.26 18.12 -8.68
C THR A 54 -3.00 17.08 -7.84
N GLU A 55 -3.49 16.03 -8.50
CA GLU A 55 -4.23 14.96 -7.85
C GLU A 55 -3.41 13.67 -7.79
N THR A 56 -3.57 12.92 -6.70
CA THR A 56 -3.04 11.56 -6.62
C THR A 56 -3.76 10.64 -7.61
N PRO A 57 -3.08 9.61 -8.16
CA PRO A 57 -3.72 8.57 -8.97
C PRO A 57 -4.46 7.56 -8.07
N SER A 58 -5.13 8.04 -7.03
CA SER A 58 -5.84 7.19 -6.09
C SER A 58 -6.98 6.49 -6.83
N GLU A 59 -7.00 5.17 -6.76
CA GLU A 59 -8.05 4.37 -7.34
C GLU A 59 -8.81 3.65 -6.22
N PRO A 60 -10.14 3.51 -6.33
CA PRO A 60 -10.84 2.59 -5.47
C PRO A 60 -10.25 1.19 -5.67
N LEU A 61 -10.28 0.37 -4.62
CA LEU A 61 -9.92 -1.02 -4.75
C LEU A 61 -10.88 -1.73 -5.71
N LEU A 62 -10.37 -2.13 -6.87
CA LEU A 62 -11.16 -2.78 -7.90
C LEU A 62 -11.25 -4.29 -7.65
N SER A 63 -12.39 -4.90 -8.00
CA SER A 63 -12.49 -6.35 -8.15
C SER A 63 -11.98 -6.73 -9.54
N GLY A 64 -10.91 -7.51 -9.63
CA GLY A 64 -10.33 -7.91 -10.93
C GLY A 64 -11.34 -8.65 -11.82
N LYS A 65 -11.54 -8.16 -13.06
CA LYS A 65 -12.06 -9.01 -14.15
C LYS A 65 -10.95 -9.96 -14.57
N ILE A 66 -11.18 -11.25 -14.40
CA ILE A 66 -10.23 -12.31 -14.79
C ILE A 66 -10.08 -12.29 -16.31
N SER A 67 -8.96 -11.76 -16.82
CA SER A 67 -8.59 -11.90 -18.23
C SER A 67 -7.93 -13.26 -18.43
N GLN A 68 -8.62 -14.15 -19.17
CA GLN A 68 -8.11 -15.46 -19.54
C GLN A 68 -6.99 -15.31 -20.58
N SER A 69 -5.83 -15.90 -20.31
CA SER A 69 -4.90 -16.29 -21.36
C SER A 69 -4.34 -17.67 -21.05
N SER A 70 -4.41 -18.52 -22.07
CA SER A 70 -4.14 -19.94 -22.07
C SER A 70 -2.69 -20.26 -22.46
N SER A 71 -2.01 -21.08 -21.67
CA SER A 71 -1.10 -22.10 -22.19
C SER A 71 -0.91 -23.24 -21.17
N ARG A 72 -0.64 -24.44 -21.70
CA ARG A 72 -0.97 -25.74 -21.15
C ARG A 72 0.16 -26.30 -20.26
N ALA A 73 -0.10 -26.35 -18.95
CA ALA A 73 0.56 -27.19 -17.96
C ALA A 73 -0.47 -27.44 -16.82
N LEU A 74 -0.41 -28.59 -16.14
CA LEU A 74 -1.35 -29.09 -15.12
C LEU A 74 -2.26 -27.99 -14.52
N THR A 75 -3.57 -28.05 -14.82
CA THR A 75 -4.53 -26.97 -14.60
C THR A 75 -4.40 -26.36 -13.20
N PRO A 76 -3.93 -25.10 -13.05
CA PRO A 76 -4.02 -24.40 -11.78
C PRO A 76 -5.49 -24.28 -11.43
N ILE A 77 -5.90 -24.82 -10.29
CA ILE A 77 -7.24 -24.55 -9.75
C ILE A 77 -7.27 -23.05 -9.47
N GLY A 78 -8.10 -22.31 -10.22
CA GLY A 78 -8.37 -20.92 -9.89
C GLY A 78 -8.89 -20.85 -8.46
N SER A 79 -8.24 -20.07 -7.61
CA SER A 79 -8.69 -19.83 -6.24
C SER A 79 -8.89 -18.35 -5.97
N VAL A 80 -9.69 -18.06 -4.97
CA VAL A 80 -9.99 -16.73 -4.46
C VAL A 80 -9.81 -16.72 -2.95
N ALA A 81 -9.17 -15.69 -2.43
CA ALA A 81 -8.89 -15.52 -1.02
C ALA A 81 -10.17 -15.18 -0.25
N MET A 82 -10.49 -15.95 0.80
CA MET A 82 -11.51 -15.59 1.77
C MET A 82 -10.89 -14.80 2.91
N TYR A 83 -11.20 -13.51 2.97
CA TYR A 83 -10.77 -12.62 4.04
C TYR A 83 -11.53 -12.93 5.32
N ARG A 84 -10.83 -12.98 6.45
CA ARG A 84 -11.38 -13.12 7.81
C ARG A 84 -11.29 -11.76 8.51
N ILE A 85 -12.43 -11.25 8.98
CA ILE A 85 -12.52 -9.95 9.66
C ILE A 85 -13.27 -10.15 10.97
N TYR A 86 -12.70 -9.67 12.07
CA TYR A 86 -13.23 -9.81 13.43
C TYR A 86 -13.75 -8.48 13.99
N ASN A 87 -14.95 -8.49 14.55
CA ASN A 87 -15.51 -7.36 15.28
C ASN A 87 -15.26 -7.52 16.78
N ALA A 88 -14.33 -6.74 17.34
CA ALA A 88 -14.01 -6.80 18.77
C ALA A 88 -15.17 -6.36 19.70
N ARG A 89 -16.18 -5.65 19.18
CA ARG A 89 -17.35 -5.21 19.96
C ARG A 89 -18.41 -6.30 20.05
N SER A 90 -18.74 -6.95 18.94
CA SER A 90 -19.80 -7.99 18.90
C SER A 90 -19.27 -9.40 19.10
N GLY A 91 -17.99 -9.64 18.83
CA GLY A 91 -17.38 -10.97 18.77
C GLY A 91 -17.61 -11.71 17.43
N GLU A 92 -18.25 -11.08 16.45
CA GLU A 92 -18.54 -11.68 15.15
C GLU A 92 -17.28 -11.82 14.29
N HIS A 93 -17.18 -12.94 13.57
CA HIS A 93 -16.26 -13.10 12.45
C HIS A 93 -17.03 -13.07 11.14
N PHE A 94 -16.58 -12.21 10.22
CA PHE A 94 -17.12 -12.10 8.87
C PHE A 94 -16.13 -12.64 7.84
N TYR A 95 -16.66 -13.36 6.86
CA TYR A 95 -15.88 -13.99 5.80
C TYR A 95 -16.36 -13.56 4.42
N THR A 96 -15.42 -13.10 3.60
CA THR A 96 -15.76 -12.59 2.27
C THR A 96 -14.63 -12.75 1.26
N SER A 97 -14.99 -12.96 0.00
CA SER A 97 -14.11 -12.84 -1.16
C SER A 97 -13.94 -11.38 -1.63
N SER A 98 -14.83 -10.49 -1.17
CA SER A 98 -14.88 -9.09 -1.57
C SER A 98 -13.88 -8.26 -0.78
N SER A 99 -12.88 -7.73 -1.49
CA SER A 99 -11.97 -6.71 -0.94
C SER A 99 -12.75 -5.47 -0.48
N TYR A 100 -13.80 -5.07 -1.20
CA TYR A 100 -14.62 -3.93 -0.84
C TYR A 100 -15.31 -4.11 0.51
N GLU A 101 -15.93 -5.27 0.78
CA GLU A 101 -16.55 -5.56 2.08
C GLU A 101 -15.49 -5.58 3.18
N ARG A 102 -14.34 -6.25 2.96
CA ARG A 102 -13.22 -6.25 3.90
C ARG A 102 -12.78 -4.84 4.28
N ASP A 103 -12.51 -3.99 3.29
CA ASP A 103 -11.96 -2.66 3.56
C ASP A 103 -12.99 -1.69 4.11
N SER A 104 -14.27 -1.86 3.75
CA SER A 104 -15.36 -1.11 4.38
C SER A 104 -15.48 -1.45 5.86
N LEU A 105 -15.36 -2.73 6.24
CA LEU A 105 -15.36 -3.17 7.63
C LEU A 105 -14.14 -2.66 8.41
N ARG A 106 -12.94 -2.69 7.79
CA ARG A 106 -11.72 -2.12 8.40
C ARG A 106 -11.87 -0.62 8.69
N LYS A 107 -12.44 0.14 7.75
CA LYS A 107 -12.66 1.59 7.91
C LYS A 107 -13.55 1.92 9.10
N ILE A 108 -14.50 1.05 9.44
CA ILE A 108 -15.39 1.22 10.60
C ILE A 108 -14.88 0.52 11.86
N GLY A 109 -13.61 0.11 11.88
CA GLY A 109 -12.92 -0.37 13.07
C GLY A 109 -12.95 -1.88 13.31
N TRP A 110 -13.35 -2.70 12.33
CA TRP A 110 -13.19 -4.15 12.44
C TRP A 110 -11.74 -4.57 12.18
N ASN A 111 -11.30 -5.62 12.87
CA ASN A 111 -9.94 -6.14 12.80
C ASN A 111 -9.82 -7.11 11.62
N TYR A 112 -9.07 -6.75 10.59
CA TYR A 112 -8.74 -7.69 9.52
C TYR A 112 -7.66 -8.67 9.99
N GLU A 113 -8.00 -9.95 10.00
CA GLU A 113 -7.15 -11.02 10.52
C GLU A 113 -6.37 -11.76 9.42
N GLY A 114 -6.57 -11.38 8.16
CA GLY A 114 -5.88 -11.97 7.01
C GLY A 114 -6.79 -12.85 6.15
N VAL A 115 -6.16 -13.69 5.32
CA VAL A 115 -6.86 -14.68 4.50
C VAL A 115 -7.10 -15.92 5.36
N GLY A 116 -8.35 -16.22 5.67
CA GLY A 116 -8.74 -17.41 6.43
C GLY A 116 -8.53 -18.70 5.65
N TRP A 117 -8.79 -18.68 4.34
CA TRP A 117 -8.49 -19.79 3.42
C TRP A 117 -8.57 -19.35 1.95
N GLN A 118 -8.13 -20.23 1.05
CA GLN A 118 -8.32 -20.12 -0.39
C GLN A 118 -9.51 -21.00 -0.82
N ALA A 119 -10.54 -20.39 -1.40
CA ALA A 119 -11.69 -21.10 -1.97
C ALA A 119 -11.50 -21.25 -3.49
N PRO A 120 -11.90 -22.36 -4.12
CA PRO A 120 -11.85 -22.49 -5.57
C PRO A 120 -12.86 -21.54 -6.25
N THR A 121 -12.60 -21.18 -7.50
CA THR A 121 -13.52 -20.36 -8.32
C THR A 121 -14.72 -21.16 -8.84
N THR A 122 -14.67 -22.49 -8.76
CA THR A 122 -15.77 -23.40 -9.12
C THR A 122 -15.85 -24.55 -8.11
N GLY A 123 -17.01 -25.21 -8.03
CA GLY A 123 -17.21 -26.36 -7.14
C GLY A 123 -18.61 -26.39 -6.55
N THR A 124 -18.75 -26.98 -5.36
CA THR A 124 -20.03 -26.98 -4.63
C THR A 124 -20.29 -25.60 -4.02
N PRO A 125 -21.42 -24.95 -4.29
CA PRO A 125 -21.71 -23.62 -3.74
C PRO A 125 -21.71 -23.59 -2.21
N VAL A 126 -21.11 -22.54 -1.64
CA VAL A 126 -21.30 -22.14 -0.25
C VAL A 126 -22.21 -20.92 -0.22
N TYR A 127 -23.41 -21.11 0.34
CA TYR A 127 -24.45 -20.11 0.46
C TYR A 127 -24.15 -19.16 1.62
N ARG A 128 -24.29 -17.85 1.38
CA ARG A 128 -24.20 -16.81 2.41
C ARG A 128 -25.60 -16.35 2.80
N LEU A 129 -25.86 -16.30 4.10
CA LEU A 129 -27.12 -15.82 4.67
C LEU A 129 -26.84 -14.79 5.76
N TYR A 130 -27.69 -13.77 5.83
CA TYR A 130 -27.61 -12.70 6.82
C TYR A 130 -28.85 -12.68 7.70
N ASN A 131 -28.66 -12.64 9.02
CA ASN A 131 -29.73 -12.45 9.99
C ASN A 131 -29.89 -10.95 10.30
N PRO A 132 -30.97 -10.29 9.83
CA PRO A 132 -31.16 -8.87 10.09
C PRO A 132 -31.40 -8.51 11.56
N ASN A 133 -31.76 -9.48 12.41
CA ASN A 133 -32.04 -9.25 13.82
C ASN A 133 -30.79 -9.34 14.70
N SER A 134 -29.90 -10.30 14.44
CA SER A 134 -28.66 -10.47 15.21
C SER A 134 -27.43 -9.83 14.57
N GLY A 135 -27.47 -9.53 13.27
CA GLY A 135 -26.31 -9.12 12.48
C GLY A 135 -25.47 -10.28 11.94
N GLU A 136 -25.81 -11.53 12.27
CA GLU A 136 -25.01 -12.70 11.94
C GLU A 136 -24.97 -13.03 10.45
N HIS A 137 -23.77 -13.40 9.99
CA HIS A 137 -23.59 -14.11 8.73
C HIS A 137 -23.37 -15.60 8.94
N PHE A 138 -24.17 -16.40 8.25
CA PHE A 138 -24.07 -17.86 8.24
C PHE A 138 -23.70 -18.37 6.86
N TYR A 139 -22.83 -19.39 6.84
CA TYR A 139 -22.27 -19.98 5.63
C TYR A 139 -22.47 -21.49 5.61
N THR A 140 -23.02 -22.01 4.53
CA THR A 140 -23.30 -23.45 4.41
C THR A 140 -23.28 -23.96 2.97
N VAL A 141 -22.85 -25.21 2.77
CA VAL A 141 -23.03 -25.96 1.52
C VAL A 141 -24.42 -26.61 1.41
N SER A 142 -25.17 -26.67 2.52
CA SER A 142 -26.47 -27.33 2.59
C SER A 142 -27.56 -26.40 2.08
N SER A 143 -28.18 -26.76 0.95
CA SER A 143 -29.38 -26.09 0.44
C SER A 143 -30.54 -26.19 1.44
N TYR A 144 -30.61 -27.27 2.21
CA TYR A 144 -31.62 -27.46 3.25
C TYR A 144 -31.47 -26.47 4.41
N GLU A 145 -30.26 -26.28 4.94
CA GLU A 145 -30.00 -25.26 5.98
C GLU A 145 -30.33 -23.86 5.43
N ARG A 146 -29.88 -23.53 4.21
CA ARG A 146 -30.21 -22.27 3.53
C ARG A 146 -31.72 -22.04 3.46
N ASP A 147 -32.49 -23.01 2.99
CA ASP A 147 -33.93 -22.85 2.76
C ASP A 147 -34.71 -22.79 4.07
N ASN A 148 -34.26 -23.48 5.11
CA ASN A 148 -34.81 -23.34 6.46
C ASN A 148 -34.57 -21.94 7.05
N LEU A 149 -33.35 -21.42 6.92
CA LEU A 149 -33.00 -20.07 7.39
C LEU A 149 -33.80 -18.98 6.65
N LYS A 150 -33.96 -19.11 5.33
CA LYS A 150 -34.84 -18.24 4.54
C LYS A 150 -36.28 -18.24 5.06
N ARG A 151 -36.82 -19.42 5.42
CA ARG A 151 -38.17 -19.55 5.98
C ARG A 151 -38.32 -18.82 7.32
N ILE A 152 -37.26 -18.76 8.12
CA ILE A 152 -37.21 -17.97 9.37
C ILE A 152 -36.66 -16.54 9.17
N LYS A 153 -36.85 -15.98 7.97
CA LYS A 153 -36.59 -14.58 7.61
C LYS A 153 -35.11 -14.15 7.59
N TRP A 154 -34.17 -15.08 7.51
CA TRP A 154 -32.81 -14.73 7.14
C TRP A 154 -32.76 -14.34 5.66
N ARG A 155 -31.96 -13.33 5.33
CA ARG A 155 -31.75 -12.88 3.96
C ARG A 155 -30.72 -13.79 3.29
N TYR A 156 -31.12 -14.46 2.21
CA TYR A 156 -30.17 -15.15 1.35
C TYR A 156 -29.45 -14.14 0.46
N GLU A 157 -28.12 -14.10 0.54
CA GLU A 157 -27.29 -13.11 -0.15
C GLU A 157 -26.59 -13.69 -1.39
N GLY A 158 -26.86 -14.97 -1.71
CA GLY A 158 -26.27 -15.64 -2.86
C GLY A 158 -25.18 -16.64 -2.49
N ILE A 159 -24.38 -16.98 -3.51
CA ILE A 159 -23.20 -17.83 -3.37
C ILE A 159 -22.04 -16.93 -2.92
N GLY A 160 -21.48 -17.19 -1.74
CA GLY A 160 -20.30 -16.46 -1.26
C GLY A 160 -19.02 -16.93 -1.94
N TRP A 161 -18.85 -18.26 -2.03
CA TRP A 161 -17.72 -18.95 -2.67
C TRP A 161 -18.07 -20.42 -2.93
N TYR A 162 -17.09 -21.24 -3.30
CA TYR A 162 -17.26 -22.67 -3.57
C TYR A 162 -16.41 -23.55 -2.66
N SER A 163 -16.85 -24.79 -2.42
CA SER A 163 -16.11 -25.84 -1.72
C SER A 163 -15.23 -26.62 -2.70
N TYR A 164 -14.01 -26.92 -2.29
CA TYR A 164 -13.03 -27.66 -3.07
C TYR A 164 -13.26 -29.18 -3.01
N ALA A 165 -13.37 -29.80 -4.19
CA ALA A 165 -13.60 -31.23 -4.34
C ALA A 165 -12.37 -32.02 -4.84
N GLY A 166 -11.22 -31.36 -5.05
CA GLY A 166 -10.02 -32.00 -5.58
C GLY A 166 -9.14 -32.70 -4.52
N VAL A 167 -8.00 -33.21 -4.97
CA VAL A 167 -7.02 -33.88 -4.11
C VAL A 167 -6.35 -32.88 -3.14
N ARG A 168 -5.90 -33.35 -1.97
CA ARG A 168 -5.25 -32.51 -0.93
C ARG A 168 -6.13 -31.37 -0.38
N LYS A 169 -7.45 -31.58 -0.36
CA LYS A 169 -8.42 -30.66 0.25
C LYS A 169 -8.17 -30.48 1.75
N ILE A 170 -8.32 -29.26 2.25
CA ILE A 170 -8.14 -28.94 3.67
C ILE A 170 -9.51 -28.63 4.29
N PRO A 171 -9.89 -29.25 5.42
CA PRO A 171 -11.19 -29.03 6.01
C PRO A 171 -11.32 -27.64 6.64
N VAL A 172 -12.45 -26.97 6.41
CA VAL A 172 -12.88 -25.80 7.21
C VAL A 172 -13.87 -26.29 8.27
N TYR A 173 -13.49 -26.12 9.53
CA TYR A 173 -14.28 -26.49 10.70
C TYR A 173 -15.29 -25.39 11.03
N ARG A 174 -16.53 -25.78 11.35
CA ARG A 174 -17.57 -24.87 11.86
C ARG A 174 -17.77 -25.06 13.35
N MET A 175 -17.75 -23.95 14.06
CA MET A 175 -17.93 -23.84 15.50
C MET A 175 -19.16 -22.97 15.76
N HIS A 176 -20.02 -23.36 16.69
CA HIS A 176 -21.19 -22.58 17.11
C HIS A 176 -21.05 -22.21 18.59
N ASN A 177 -21.26 -20.93 18.91
CA ASN A 177 -21.32 -20.46 20.28
C ASN A 177 -22.78 -20.43 20.76
N PRO A 178 -23.21 -21.35 21.64
CA PRO A 178 -24.60 -21.38 22.11
C PRO A 178 -25.01 -20.15 22.93
N ASN A 179 -24.06 -19.38 23.46
CA ASN A 179 -24.35 -18.20 24.27
C ASN A 179 -24.63 -16.96 23.42
N SER A 180 -23.92 -16.80 22.29
CA SER A 180 -24.06 -15.62 21.42
C SER A 180 -24.82 -15.90 20.12
N GLY A 181 -24.96 -17.18 19.75
CA GLY A 181 -25.46 -17.62 18.45
C GLY A 181 -24.42 -17.59 17.34
N TRP A 182 -23.22 -17.02 17.57
CA TRP A 182 -22.21 -16.82 16.53
C TRP A 182 -21.65 -18.13 15.99
N HIS A 183 -21.43 -18.17 14.68
CA HIS A 183 -20.62 -19.20 14.04
C HIS A 183 -19.19 -18.71 13.75
N HIS A 184 -18.22 -19.62 13.90
CA HIS A 184 -16.81 -19.40 13.56
C HIS A 184 -16.33 -20.49 12.60
N TYR A 185 -15.55 -20.08 11.60
CA TYR A 185 -15.05 -20.95 10.54
C TYR A 185 -13.53 -20.89 10.45
N THR A 186 -12.88 -22.05 10.54
CA THR A 186 -11.42 -22.10 10.64
C THR A 186 -10.79 -23.33 9.99
N LEU A 187 -9.60 -23.15 9.44
CA LEU A 187 -8.71 -24.27 9.05
C LEU A 187 -7.92 -24.83 10.23
N SER A 188 -7.83 -24.09 11.34
CA SER A 188 -7.01 -24.45 12.49
C SER A 188 -7.73 -25.45 13.39
N SER A 189 -7.23 -26.68 13.43
CA SER A 189 -7.68 -27.67 14.42
C SER A 189 -7.40 -27.19 15.85
N TYR A 190 -6.34 -26.41 16.07
CA TYR A 190 -6.03 -25.83 17.37
C TYR A 190 -7.06 -24.79 17.81
N GLU A 191 -7.46 -23.87 16.91
CA GLU A 191 -8.50 -22.87 17.21
C GLU A 191 -9.84 -23.55 17.49
N ARG A 192 -10.21 -24.55 16.68
CA ARG A 192 -11.36 -25.42 16.94
C ARG A 192 -11.31 -26.05 18.33
N ASP A 193 -10.20 -26.68 18.70
CA ASP A 193 -10.07 -27.40 19.97
C ASP A 193 -10.04 -26.46 21.18
N SER A 194 -9.43 -25.28 21.04
CA SER A 194 -9.47 -24.21 22.06
C SER A 194 -10.90 -23.69 22.28
N LEU A 195 -11.66 -23.43 21.21
CA LEU A 195 -13.05 -22.97 21.31
C LEU A 195 -13.94 -24.01 22.01
N ARG A 196 -13.71 -25.31 21.77
CA ARG A 196 -14.41 -26.38 22.49
C ARG A 196 -14.16 -26.35 23.99
N GLN A 197 -12.94 -26.04 24.42
CA GLN A 197 -12.58 -25.95 25.85
C GLN A 197 -13.32 -24.79 26.55
N VAL A 198 -13.67 -23.74 25.81
CA VAL A 198 -14.41 -22.58 26.33
C VAL A 198 -15.90 -22.61 25.99
N GLY A 199 -16.44 -23.80 25.71
CA GLY A 199 -17.89 -24.04 25.62
C GLY A 199 -18.53 -23.87 24.24
N TRP A 200 -17.74 -23.70 23.17
CA TRP A 200 -18.29 -23.72 21.81
C TRP A 200 -18.53 -25.16 21.33
N HIS A 201 -19.58 -25.34 20.53
CA HIS A 201 -19.93 -26.62 19.94
C HIS A 201 -19.24 -26.78 18.59
N TYR A 202 -18.55 -27.90 18.39
CA TYR A 202 -18.01 -28.27 17.08
C TYR A 202 -19.10 -28.95 16.25
N GLU A 203 -19.42 -28.36 15.09
CA GLU A 203 -20.50 -28.81 14.21
C GLU A 203 -20.02 -29.60 12.99
N GLY A 204 -18.72 -29.91 12.92
CA GLY A 204 -18.15 -30.68 11.83
C GLY A 204 -17.41 -29.86 10.78
N ILE A 205 -17.17 -30.49 9.63
CA ILE A 205 -16.53 -29.86 8.46
C ILE A 205 -17.63 -29.28 7.58
N SER A 206 -17.60 -27.97 7.34
CA SER A 206 -18.63 -27.33 6.49
C SER A 206 -18.30 -27.35 5.01
N TRP A 207 -17.03 -27.14 4.65
CA TRP A 207 -16.53 -27.25 3.28
C TRP A 207 -15.02 -27.52 3.29
N SER A 208 -14.42 -27.59 2.12
CA SER A 208 -12.98 -27.74 2.00
C SER A 208 -12.34 -26.59 1.21
N ALA A 209 -11.15 -26.17 1.63
CA ALA A 209 -10.29 -25.22 0.96
C ALA A 209 -9.32 -25.91 -0.02
N VAL A 210 -8.74 -25.13 -0.94
CA VAL A 210 -7.72 -25.59 -1.88
C VAL A 210 -6.41 -25.94 -1.14
N GLY A 211 -5.74 -27.02 -1.55
CA GLY A 211 -4.49 -27.48 -0.94
C GLY A 211 -3.40 -26.39 -0.94
N GLN A 212 -2.72 -26.22 0.21
CA GLN A 212 -1.87 -25.08 0.66
C GLN A 212 -2.59 -23.95 1.43
N GLY A 213 -3.77 -24.20 2.01
CA GLY A 213 -4.54 -23.29 2.88
C GLY A 213 -3.85 -22.81 4.18
N GLN A 214 -2.66 -22.24 4.09
CA GLN A 214 -2.16 -21.29 5.07
C GLN A 214 -2.66 -19.89 4.68
N PRO A 215 -2.67 -18.91 5.61
CA PRO A 215 -2.81 -17.50 5.26
C PRO A 215 -1.81 -17.18 4.14
N SER A 216 -2.31 -16.99 2.92
CA SER A 216 -1.48 -16.72 1.76
C SER A 216 -1.48 -15.23 1.52
N TYR A 217 -0.32 -14.62 1.71
CA TYR A 217 0.00 -13.29 1.21
C TYR A 217 0.61 -13.41 -0.18
N GLU A 218 0.04 -14.22 -1.08
CA GLU A 218 0.49 -14.23 -2.48
C GLU A 218 -0.27 -13.22 -3.32
N ASP A 219 -1.57 -13.09 -3.08
CA ASP A 219 -2.44 -12.27 -3.94
C ASP A 219 -2.82 -10.93 -3.31
N TYR A 220 -2.79 -10.81 -1.99
CA TYR A 220 -3.08 -9.57 -1.30
C TYR A 220 -2.35 -9.50 0.05
N ARG A 221 -1.80 -8.34 0.35
CA ARG A 221 -1.44 -7.98 1.72
C ARG A 221 -1.53 -6.47 1.88
N LEU A 222 -2.02 -6.02 3.02
CA LEU A 222 -1.93 -4.65 3.47
C LEU A 222 -1.45 -4.69 4.91
N LEU A 223 -0.32 -4.05 5.17
CA LEU A 223 0.30 -3.98 6.49
C LEU A 223 -0.48 -3.02 7.39
N GLY A 224 -1.08 -1.96 6.83
CA GLY A 224 -1.82 -0.97 7.61
C GLY A 224 -0.88 -0.06 8.37
N VAL A 225 0.18 0.38 7.70
CA VAL A 225 1.14 1.34 8.24
C VAL A 225 0.41 2.67 8.52
N ASN A 226 0.59 3.20 9.73
CA ASN A 226 0.01 4.50 10.11
C ASN A 226 0.46 5.61 9.15
N ASN A 227 -0.33 6.66 9.05
CA ASN A 227 -0.01 7.83 8.24
C ASN A 227 0.26 9.05 9.11
N TYR A 228 1.23 9.86 8.69
CA TYR A 228 1.53 11.16 9.29
C TYR A 228 1.50 12.21 8.20
N ASN A 229 0.56 13.15 8.30
CA ASN A 229 0.52 14.28 7.38
C ASN A 229 1.62 15.28 7.73
N GLN A 230 2.62 15.39 6.85
CA GLN A 230 3.82 16.18 7.08
C GLN A 230 3.52 17.68 7.18
N TYR A 231 2.55 18.19 6.41
CA TYR A 231 2.17 19.60 6.45
C TYR A 231 1.42 19.96 7.73
N VAL A 232 0.42 19.16 8.10
CA VAL A 232 -0.37 19.35 9.34
C VAL A 232 0.53 19.34 10.57
N LEU A 233 1.58 18.53 10.55
CA LEU A 233 2.49 18.38 11.68
C LEU A 233 3.64 19.40 11.68
N GLY A 234 3.75 20.27 10.68
CA GLY A 234 4.79 21.31 10.61
C GLY A 234 6.15 20.84 10.09
N ALA A 235 6.17 19.79 9.28
CA ALA A 235 7.35 19.25 8.61
C ALA A 235 7.17 19.22 7.07
N PRO A 236 7.02 20.38 6.40
CA PRO A 236 6.67 20.46 4.98
C PRO A 236 7.68 19.79 4.04
N SER A 237 8.92 19.55 4.46
CA SER A 237 9.94 18.81 3.68
C SER A 237 10.35 17.50 4.34
N GLY A 238 9.49 16.90 5.17
CA GLY A 238 9.79 15.75 6.00
C GLY A 238 9.52 14.36 5.39
N CYS A 239 9.18 14.25 4.10
CA CYS A 239 8.58 13.05 3.51
C CYS A 239 9.37 11.73 3.74
N GLU A 240 10.70 11.74 3.60
CA GLU A 240 11.53 10.56 3.80
C GLU A 240 11.55 10.11 5.27
N GLY A 241 11.66 11.08 6.19
CA GLY A 241 11.67 10.80 7.62
C GLY A 241 10.28 10.42 8.14
N ALA A 242 9.22 11.02 7.61
CA ALA A 242 7.85 10.62 7.91
C ALA A 242 7.59 9.19 7.48
N SER A 243 7.90 8.83 6.23
CA SER A 243 7.76 7.47 5.71
C SER A 243 8.57 6.45 6.53
N LEU A 244 9.81 6.81 6.91
CA LEU A 244 10.62 5.94 7.77
C LEU A 244 9.98 5.73 9.15
N LEU A 245 9.47 6.78 9.80
CA LEU A 245 8.83 6.66 11.11
C LEU A 245 7.58 5.78 11.04
N GLN A 246 6.75 5.96 10.00
CA GLN A 246 5.58 5.14 9.75
C GLN A 246 5.95 3.64 9.69
N ALA A 247 6.97 3.31 8.90
CA ALA A 247 7.49 1.95 8.74
C ALA A 247 8.11 1.38 10.04
N LEU A 248 8.88 2.17 10.78
CA LEU A 248 9.46 1.78 12.08
C LEU A 248 8.38 1.49 13.12
N GLN A 249 7.35 2.34 13.22
CA GLN A 249 6.25 2.17 14.16
C GLN A 249 5.39 0.95 13.85
N TYR A 250 5.17 0.64 12.57
CA TYR A 250 4.55 -0.63 12.18
C TYR A 250 5.33 -1.84 12.71
N LYS A 251 6.65 -1.77 12.76
CA LYS A 251 7.53 -2.81 13.32
C LYS A 251 7.72 -2.70 14.85
N GLY A 252 6.87 -1.92 15.53
CA GLY A 252 6.88 -1.74 16.98
C GLY A 252 8.05 -0.90 17.50
N LYS A 253 8.73 -0.14 16.63
CA LYS A 253 9.85 0.74 17.02
C LYS A 253 9.37 2.18 17.12
N LEU A 254 9.87 2.91 18.11
CA LEU A 254 9.55 4.35 18.29
C LEU A 254 8.04 4.65 18.41
N ILE A 255 7.25 3.71 18.97
CA ILE A 255 5.78 3.82 19.09
C ILE A 255 5.32 5.04 19.91
N ASN A 256 6.18 5.57 20.78
CA ASN A 256 5.90 6.74 21.62
C ASN A 256 6.50 8.05 21.08
N TRP A 257 7.11 8.03 19.89
CA TRP A 257 7.75 9.22 19.31
C TRP A 257 6.82 9.87 18.28
N GLY A 258 6.72 11.20 18.34
CA GLY A 258 6.07 11.99 17.30
C GLY A 258 7.01 12.33 16.13
N LEU A 259 6.43 12.69 14.98
CA LEU A 259 7.17 13.03 13.76
C LEU A 259 8.23 14.13 13.98
N ILE A 260 7.85 15.21 14.66
CA ILE A 260 8.76 16.34 14.90
C ILE A 260 9.94 15.94 15.79
N GLN A 261 9.70 15.15 16.83
CA GLN A 261 10.77 14.64 17.69
C GLN A 261 11.73 13.76 16.87
N PHE A 262 11.21 12.90 16.00
CA PHE A 262 12.01 12.03 15.16
C PHE A 262 12.86 12.83 14.17
N LEU A 263 12.26 13.76 13.44
CA LEU A 263 12.93 14.58 12.42
C LEU A 263 14.00 15.53 12.99
N LYS A 264 13.89 15.93 14.26
CA LYS A 264 14.97 16.68 14.93
C LYS A 264 16.29 15.90 15.02
N THR A 265 16.24 14.57 14.91
CA THR A 265 17.42 13.69 14.96
C THR A 265 18.01 13.35 13.58
N ILE A 266 17.41 13.85 12.49
CA ILE A 266 17.83 13.51 11.12
C ILE A 266 19.25 14.05 10.85
N PRO A 267 20.17 13.24 10.27
CA PRO A 267 21.51 13.72 9.96
C PRO A 267 21.43 14.79 8.88
N LYS A 268 22.16 15.89 9.05
CA LYS A 268 22.22 16.98 8.07
C LYS A 268 23.33 16.74 7.06
N SER A 269 23.06 17.05 5.80
CA SER A 269 24.07 17.06 4.76
C SER A 269 25.03 18.25 5.01
N PRO A 270 26.35 18.02 5.04
CA PRO A 270 27.34 19.07 5.26
C PRO A 270 27.62 19.91 4.01
N ASP A 271 27.28 19.41 2.83
CA ASP A 271 27.70 19.92 1.52
C ASP A 271 26.53 20.21 0.57
N GLY A 272 25.29 20.07 1.05
CA GLY A 272 24.10 20.22 0.22
C GLY A 272 23.83 19.03 -0.71
N ASN A 273 24.56 17.92 -0.56
CA ASN A 273 24.34 16.70 -1.32
C ASN A 273 23.46 15.71 -0.51
N PRO A 274 22.31 15.24 -1.04
CA PRO A 274 21.43 14.30 -0.35
C PRO A 274 22.03 12.91 -0.13
N ASN A 275 23.13 12.58 -0.82
CA ASN A 275 23.90 11.35 -0.58
C ASN A 275 24.65 11.37 0.76
N ASN A 276 24.88 12.55 1.35
CA ASN A 276 25.68 12.73 2.56
C ASN A 276 24.83 13.11 3.79
N GLY A 277 23.51 13.23 3.65
CA GLY A 277 22.58 13.56 4.74
C GLY A 277 21.34 14.28 4.22
N PHE A 278 20.49 14.77 5.13
CA PHE A 278 19.33 15.59 4.77
C PHE A 278 19.77 17.02 4.45
N VAL A 279 19.49 17.47 3.24
CA VAL A 279 19.79 18.83 2.77
C VAL A 279 18.74 19.80 3.31
N GLY A 280 19.16 20.95 3.85
CA GLY A 280 18.24 21.96 4.37
C GLY A 280 17.53 21.53 5.67
N SER A 281 16.24 21.85 5.80
CA SER A 281 15.43 21.57 6.99
C SER A 281 14.14 20.85 6.65
N PRO A 282 13.76 19.76 7.34
CA PRO A 282 12.46 19.14 7.11
C PRO A 282 11.30 20.04 7.54
N PHE A 283 11.59 21.10 8.32
CA PHE A 283 10.62 22.03 8.88
C PHE A 283 10.44 23.32 8.07
N ILE A 284 11.23 23.51 6.99
CA ILE A 284 11.20 24.73 6.17
C ILE A 284 11.16 24.30 4.71
N GLU A 285 10.15 24.76 3.99
CA GLU A 285 10.07 24.56 2.55
C GLU A 285 10.78 25.72 1.83
N SER A 286 11.59 25.37 0.83
CA SER A 286 12.29 26.34 -0.01
C SER A 286 12.49 25.74 -1.40
N SER A 287 12.05 26.46 -2.44
CA SER A 287 12.19 26.02 -3.82
C SER A 287 13.64 26.03 -4.31
N SER A 288 14.54 26.78 -3.67
CA SER A 288 15.96 26.84 -4.03
C SER A 288 16.85 25.85 -3.27
N VAL A 289 16.28 25.06 -2.35
CA VAL A 289 17.00 24.06 -1.55
C VAL A 289 16.44 22.67 -1.85
N TYR A 290 17.30 21.73 -2.28
CA TYR A 290 16.89 20.35 -2.54
C TYR A 290 16.62 19.57 -1.26
N SER A 291 15.58 19.94 -0.51
CA SER A 291 15.30 19.34 0.79
C SER A 291 14.89 17.86 0.66
N ALA A 292 15.87 16.98 0.86
CA ALA A 292 15.75 15.52 0.73
C ALA A 292 16.92 14.82 1.45
N ILE A 293 16.76 13.53 1.70
CA ILE A 293 17.83 12.59 2.10
C ILE A 293 17.73 11.33 1.24
N TYR A 294 18.85 10.81 0.76
CA TYR A 294 18.84 9.62 -0.11
C TYR A 294 18.96 8.29 0.66
N PRO A 295 18.71 7.13 0.00
CA PRO A 295 18.60 5.85 0.67
C PRO A 295 19.77 5.46 1.58
N ALA A 296 21.01 5.74 1.18
CA ALA A 296 22.19 5.35 1.95
C ALA A 296 22.29 6.07 3.31
N PRO A 297 22.29 7.42 3.39
CA PRO A 297 22.31 8.12 4.67
C PRO A 297 21.02 7.92 5.48
N LEU A 298 19.84 7.80 4.82
CA LEU A 298 18.59 7.47 5.53
C LEU A 298 18.72 6.11 6.24
N THR A 299 19.22 5.08 5.52
CA THR A 299 19.43 3.74 6.08
C THR A 299 20.43 3.75 7.23
N ALA A 300 21.56 4.43 7.07
CA ALA A 300 22.61 4.51 8.09
C ALA A 300 22.08 5.14 9.39
N TRP A 301 21.27 6.20 9.28
CA TRP A 301 20.58 6.80 10.42
C TRP A 301 19.52 5.87 11.02
N ALA A 302 18.71 5.24 10.18
CA ALA A 302 17.60 4.38 10.59
C ALA A 302 18.03 3.12 11.36
N LYS A 303 19.21 2.58 11.07
CA LYS A 303 19.78 1.41 11.76
C LYS A 303 19.95 1.61 13.27
N LYS A 304 19.96 2.85 13.77
CA LYS A 304 19.94 3.16 15.20
C LYS A 304 18.64 2.73 15.90
N TYR A 305 17.55 2.59 15.14
CA TYR A 305 16.20 2.40 15.68
C TYR A 305 15.58 1.04 15.34
N GLY A 306 16.11 0.33 14.34
CA GLY A 306 15.57 -0.96 13.92
C GLY A 306 16.40 -1.66 12.84
N ASN A 307 15.92 -2.81 12.39
CA ASN A 307 16.55 -3.54 11.30
C ASN A 307 16.15 -2.90 9.96
N VAL A 308 17.06 -2.08 9.40
CA VAL A 308 16.79 -1.30 8.19
C VAL A 308 17.85 -1.58 7.14
N GLN A 309 17.42 -1.78 5.90
CA GLN A 309 18.30 -2.11 4.78
C GLN A 309 17.99 -1.26 3.55
N ASN A 310 19.04 -0.69 2.94
CA ASN A 310 18.96 -0.08 1.62
C ASN A 310 18.83 -1.21 0.59
N ILE A 311 17.73 -1.22 -0.16
CA ILE A 311 17.43 -2.20 -1.21
C ILE A 311 17.24 -1.50 -2.56
N SER A 312 17.81 -0.31 -2.73
CA SER A 312 17.82 0.42 -3.99
C SER A 312 18.33 -0.44 -5.14
N GLY A 313 17.73 -0.30 -6.33
CA GLY A 313 17.94 -1.15 -7.50
C GLY A 313 16.98 -2.34 -7.60
N SER A 314 16.25 -2.67 -6.52
CA SER A 314 15.26 -3.75 -6.51
C SER A 314 14.09 -3.48 -7.45
N SER A 315 13.55 -4.55 -8.06
CA SER A 315 12.30 -4.48 -8.84
C SER A 315 11.08 -4.26 -7.93
N VAL A 316 9.99 -3.71 -8.48
CA VAL A 316 8.71 -3.58 -7.75
C VAL A 316 8.22 -4.92 -7.23
N SER A 317 8.42 -6.02 -7.99
CA SER A 317 8.10 -7.38 -7.52
C SER A 317 8.91 -7.78 -6.27
N SER A 318 10.17 -7.37 -6.17
CA SER A 318 10.99 -7.60 -4.98
C SER A 318 10.50 -6.77 -3.79
N LEU A 319 10.04 -5.53 -4.03
CA LEU A 319 9.42 -4.71 -2.99
C LEU A 319 8.11 -5.35 -2.50
N VAL A 320 7.26 -5.81 -3.42
CA VAL A 320 6.03 -6.55 -3.08
C VAL A 320 6.37 -7.78 -2.25
N ASN A 321 7.43 -8.53 -2.57
CA ASN A 321 7.85 -9.67 -1.75
C ASN A 321 8.27 -9.27 -0.32
N GLN A 322 8.81 -8.07 -0.10
CA GLN A 322 9.02 -7.55 1.27
C GLN A 322 7.67 -7.31 1.97
N ILE A 323 6.70 -6.73 1.27
CA ILE A 323 5.35 -6.55 1.82
C ILE A 323 4.77 -7.91 2.19
N LYS A 324 4.83 -8.91 1.29
CA LYS A 324 4.35 -10.29 1.48
C LYS A 324 4.87 -10.95 2.75
N ILE A 325 6.05 -10.59 3.24
CA ILE A 325 6.64 -11.12 4.48
C ILE A 325 6.56 -10.16 5.67
N GLY A 326 5.87 -9.01 5.53
CA GLY A 326 5.57 -8.11 6.64
C GLY A 326 6.56 -6.97 6.83
N ASN A 327 7.27 -6.60 5.78
CA ASN A 327 8.29 -5.55 5.83
C ASN A 327 7.84 -4.37 4.98
N PRO A 328 7.47 -3.22 5.57
CA PRO A 328 7.16 -2.02 4.81
C PRO A 328 8.42 -1.45 4.14
N VAL A 329 8.22 -0.77 3.02
CA VAL A 329 9.32 -0.24 2.20
C VAL A 329 9.11 1.25 1.96
N ILE A 330 10.08 2.08 2.33
CA ILE A 330 10.16 3.48 1.96
C ILE A 330 10.64 3.54 0.50
N THR A 331 9.94 4.27 -0.35
CA THR A 331 10.27 4.44 -1.77
C THR A 331 10.28 5.91 -2.16
N TRP A 332 11.27 6.31 -2.97
CA TRP A 332 11.33 7.65 -3.52
C TRP A 332 10.56 7.68 -4.85
N VAL A 333 9.57 8.54 -4.90
CA VAL A 333 8.64 8.73 -6.01
C VAL A 333 8.53 10.24 -6.28
N THR A 334 7.45 10.68 -6.90
CA THR A 334 7.15 12.11 -7.12
C THR A 334 5.90 12.51 -6.37
N ILE A 335 5.76 13.81 -6.10
CA ILE A 335 4.53 14.37 -5.51
C ILE A 335 3.35 13.93 -6.36
N ASN A 336 2.34 13.33 -5.72
CA ASN A 336 1.14 12.81 -6.37
C ASN A 336 1.41 11.89 -7.58
N PHE A 337 2.57 11.22 -7.63
CA PHE A 337 3.00 10.38 -8.76
C PHE A 337 2.99 11.09 -10.12
N GLN A 338 3.20 12.42 -10.12
CA GLN A 338 3.33 13.20 -11.35
C GLN A 338 4.58 12.80 -12.15
N PRO A 339 4.61 13.04 -13.47
CA PRO A 339 5.80 12.78 -14.29
C PRO A 339 7.07 13.40 -13.69
N VAL A 340 8.17 12.67 -13.81
CA VAL A 340 9.47 13.09 -13.27
C VAL A 340 9.99 14.30 -14.02
N ARG A 341 10.38 15.34 -13.28
CA ARG A 341 11.09 16.52 -13.80
C ARG A 341 12.51 16.55 -13.26
N TRP A 342 13.50 16.50 -14.14
CA TRP A 342 14.92 16.51 -13.76
C TRP A 342 15.46 17.93 -13.76
N GLY A 343 16.04 18.37 -12.64
CA GLY A 343 16.70 19.67 -12.52
C GLY A 343 18.22 19.54 -12.43
N ALA A 344 18.93 20.55 -12.91
CA ALA A 344 20.37 20.71 -12.75
C ALA A 344 20.69 21.31 -11.37
N TRP A 345 20.96 20.46 -10.37
CA TRP A 345 21.34 20.91 -9.03
C TRP A 345 22.86 20.95 -8.86
N PRO A 346 23.40 21.74 -7.92
CA PRO A 346 24.86 21.84 -7.72
C PRO A 346 25.59 20.52 -7.45
N PHE A 347 24.88 19.48 -6.99
CA PHE A 347 25.43 18.14 -6.75
C PHE A 347 25.15 17.16 -7.92
N GLY A 348 24.59 17.64 -9.02
CA GLY A 348 24.21 16.88 -10.21
C GLY A 348 22.70 16.83 -10.45
N ALA A 349 22.30 16.07 -11.49
CA ALA A 349 20.90 15.93 -11.86
C ALA A 349 20.06 15.30 -10.74
N ALA A 350 18.93 15.92 -10.41
CA ALA A 350 18.02 15.44 -9.38
C ALA A 350 16.55 15.73 -9.71
N VAL A 351 15.64 14.96 -9.11
CA VAL A 351 14.20 15.08 -9.40
C VAL A 351 13.59 16.26 -8.65
N ASN A 352 13.19 17.32 -9.37
CA ASN A 352 12.61 18.54 -8.83
C ASN A 352 11.37 18.29 -7.97
N ASN A 353 10.48 17.41 -8.44
CA ASN A 353 9.29 16.97 -7.72
C ASN A 353 9.50 15.73 -6.84
N ASN A 354 10.71 15.55 -6.29
CA ASN A 354 11.04 14.45 -5.38
C ASN A 354 10.05 14.36 -4.21
N HIS A 355 9.60 13.14 -3.95
CA HIS A 355 8.79 12.77 -2.80
C HIS A 355 9.18 11.38 -2.30
N ALA A 356 8.76 11.02 -1.08
CA ALA A 356 8.92 9.68 -0.54
C ALA A 356 7.66 9.23 0.20
N VAL A 357 7.31 7.96 -0.01
CA VAL A 357 6.12 7.31 0.56
C VAL A 357 6.48 5.95 1.15
N THR A 358 5.63 5.43 2.04
CA THR A 358 5.74 4.05 2.52
C THR A 358 4.87 3.13 1.69
N LEU A 359 5.45 2.24 0.90
CA LEU A 359 4.77 1.10 0.29
C LEU A 359 4.48 0.06 1.40
N ASP A 360 3.20 -0.26 1.59
CA ASP A 360 2.76 -1.15 2.67
C ASP A 360 1.64 -2.11 2.25
N GLY A 361 1.24 -2.12 0.98
CA GLY A 361 0.27 -3.09 0.50
C GLY A 361 0.33 -3.37 -0.98
N TYR A 362 -0.29 -4.47 -1.38
CA TYR A 362 -0.51 -4.83 -2.77
C TYR A 362 -1.76 -5.69 -2.93
N ASN A 363 -2.37 -5.58 -4.10
CA ASN A 363 -3.49 -6.38 -4.57
C ASN A 363 -3.17 -6.83 -5.99
N LYS A 364 -2.80 -8.10 -6.13
CA LYS A 364 -2.42 -8.70 -7.41
C LYS A 364 -3.61 -8.79 -8.37
N SER A 365 -4.82 -9.02 -7.86
CA SER A 365 -6.02 -9.21 -8.69
C SER A 365 -6.46 -7.95 -9.43
N SER A 366 -6.26 -6.78 -8.82
CA SER A 366 -6.55 -5.47 -9.41
C SER A 366 -5.30 -4.77 -9.97
N ASN A 367 -4.13 -5.43 -9.91
CA ASN A 367 -2.85 -4.84 -10.25
C ASN A 367 -2.60 -3.49 -9.54
N GLN A 368 -2.87 -3.45 -8.23
CA GLN A 368 -2.72 -2.24 -7.40
C GLN A 368 -1.67 -2.44 -6.30
N VAL A 369 -1.08 -1.34 -5.88
CA VAL A 369 -0.29 -1.22 -4.65
C VAL A 369 -0.95 -0.23 -3.69
N HIS A 370 -0.58 -0.28 -2.42
CA HIS A 370 -1.04 0.68 -1.42
C HIS A 370 0.16 1.39 -0.82
N VAL A 371 -0.01 2.70 -0.63
CA VAL A 371 1.00 3.57 -0.02
C VAL A 371 0.40 4.32 1.15
N SER A 372 1.21 4.55 2.18
CA SER A 372 1.01 5.59 3.17
C SER A 372 1.83 6.81 2.74
N ASP A 373 1.16 7.82 2.19
CA ASP A 373 1.77 9.03 1.65
C ASP A 373 1.74 10.15 2.71
N PRO A 374 2.89 10.69 3.14
CA PRO A 374 2.92 11.79 4.12
C PRO A 374 2.29 13.11 3.68
N ILE A 375 1.94 13.29 2.40
CA ILE A 375 1.21 14.45 1.88
C ILE A 375 -0.27 14.14 1.74
N SER A 376 -0.60 13.05 1.03
CA SER A 376 -1.95 12.80 0.52
C SER A 376 -2.72 11.71 1.29
N GLY A 377 -2.14 11.16 2.36
CA GLY A 377 -2.76 10.12 3.17
C GLY A 377 -2.53 8.71 2.61
N SER A 378 -3.30 7.74 3.08
CA SER A 378 -3.15 6.34 2.67
C SER A 378 -4.15 5.96 1.57
N TYR A 379 -3.67 5.43 0.45
CA TYR A 379 -4.51 5.07 -0.69
C TYR A 379 -3.94 3.96 -1.56
N TRP A 380 -4.83 3.37 -2.36
CA TRP A 380 -4.49 2.41 -3.41
C TRP A 380 -4.25 3.13 -4.73
N LEU A 381 -3.32 2.62 -5.53
CA LEU A 381 -3.06 3.09 -6.89
C LEU A 381 -2.65 1.95 -7.80
N SER A 382 -2.75 2.16 -9.11
CA SER A 382 -2.24 1.23 -10.11
C SER A 382 -0.76 0.92 -9.87
N LYS A 383 -0.43 -0.38 -9.81
CA LYS A 383 0.95 -0.87 -9.73
C LYS A 383 1.76 -0.37 -10.92
N THR A 384 1.15 -0.25 -12.10
CA THR A 384 1.82 0.25 -13.31
C THR A 384 2.24 1.71 -13.14
N ILE A 385 1.38 2.56 -12.58
CA ILE A 385 1.73 3.98 -12.32
C ILE A 385 2.86 4.05 -11.28
N PHE A 386 2.74 3.30 -10.20
CA PHE A 386 3.79 3.21 -9.19
C PHE A 386 5.12 2.76 -9.81
N GLU A 387 5.09 1.71 -10.64
CA GLU A 387 6.27 1.13 -11.27
C GLU A 387 6.93 2.09 -12.26
N THR A 388 6.15 2.83 -13.05
CA THR A 388 6.67 3.86 -13.95
C THR A 388 7.46 4.92 -13.19
N ILE A 389 6.90 5.46 -12.10
CA ILE A 389 7.56 6.51 -11.31
C ILE A 389 8.74 5.95 -10.52
N TYR A 390 8.56 4.84 -9.80
CA TYR A 390 9.61 4.23 -8.99
C TYR A 390 10.81 3.80 -9.84
N ASN A 391 10.60 3.22 -11.02
CA ASN A 391 11.69 2.69 -11.85
C ASN A 391 12.62 3.77 -12.40
N THR A 392 12.25 5.05 -12.36
CA THR A 392 13.14 6.15 -12.76
C THR A 392 14.37 6.30 -11.87
N ARG A 393 14.30 5.84 -10.62
CA ARG A 393 15.42 5.92 -9.66
C ARG A 393 15.68 4.61 -8.93
N LYS A 394 14.65 3.78 -8.76
CA LYS A 394 14.68 2.53 -7.98
C LYS A 394 15.25 2.71 -6.58
N TYR A 395 14.96 3.84 -5.93
CA TYR A 395 15.41 4.13 -4.58
C TYR A 395 14.44 3.54 -3.57
N ALA A 396 14.95 2.64 -2.72
CA ALA A 396 14.13 1.93 -1.75
C ALA A 396 14.89 1.57 -0.48
N VAL A 397 14.22 1.67 0.67
CA VAL A 397 14.71 1.26 1.98
C VAL A 397 13.65 0.42 2.67
N VAL A 398 13.99 -0.79 3.13
CA VAL A 398 13.06 -1.69 3.81
C VAL A 398 13.31 -1.70 5.32
N VAL A 399 12.23 -1.77 6.10
CA VAL A 399 12.27 -2.00 7.55
C VAL A 399 11.81 -3.43 7.84
N LYS A 400 12.67 -4.24 8.46
CA LYS A 400 12.52 -5.69 8.65
C LYS A 400 12.20 -6.10 10.07
#